data_AF-A0A9P7V955-F1
#
_entry.id   AF-A0A9P7V955-F1
#
_cell.length_a   1.000
_cell.length_b   1.000
_cell.length_c   1.000
_cell.angle_alpha   90.00
_cell.angle_beta   90.00
_cell.angle_gamma   90.00
#
_symmetry.space_group_name_H-M   'P 1'
#
loop_
_entity.id
_entity.type
_entity.pdbx_description
1 polymer ?
#
loop_
_entity_poly.entity_id
_entity_poly.type
_entity_poly.pdbx_seq_one_letter_code
_entity_poly.pdbx_strand_id
1 'polypeptide(L)'
;MIGCDIPLRIFLPKDIVSSGTFPTWKALAWTKLVIEITLHTSIGSQTFQESFPISILQFDSLPIYKELGKAVDRKCTSPDSQVLIELQLARSSVGPGDVINLQLKITKLMYRKNISLKEITYLLWEILEGHDSGLPRHKEQQIYSTSNEWSLHELPLSTNPIQHEFSKPLSLLRDFLEFHTSDLDIKDQYFNPYNDPLVIVTLLNNFRNVEVIDQFGIPITHTEGFTSSGKLYSVRFELRTKVKFYGSKSVKFNLPITICPFDYQTSKYLLYWIEKECQLAKELLGPVMFSKIFNAIDYKLAASMLMKTVPPTTIYRDCLNDWTQMGYPSNGFRQQNIRARIGFYVD
;
A
#
# COMPACT_ATOMS: atom_id res chain seq x y z
N MET A 1 19.63 -5.63 -39.98
CA MET A 1 19.14 -5.07 -38.70
C MET A 1 19.79 -5.90 -37.61
N ILE A 2 20.40 -5.24 -36.63
CA ILE A 2 21.15 -5.91 -35.54
C ILE A 2 20.49 -5.73 -34.17
N GLY A 3 19.57 -4.78 -34.05
CA GLY A 3 18.79 -4.54 -32.83
C GLY A 3 17.66 -3.55 -33.08
N CYS A 4 16.80 -3.38 -32.07
CA CYS A 4 15.65 -2.49 -32.11
C CYS A 4 15.29 -2.07 -30.68
N ASP A 5 15.22 -0.77 -30.42
CA ASP A 5 14.69 -0.23 -29.17
C ASP A 5 13.25 0.19 -29.35
N ILE A 6 12.36 -0.44 -28.60
CA ILE A 6 10.93 -0.15 -28.59
C ILE A 6 10.63 0.66 -27.33
N PRO A 7 10.56 2.00 -27.43
CA PRO A 7 10.17 2.81 -26.29
C PRO A 7 8.74 2.50 -25.88
N LEU A 8 8.48 2.51 -24.58
CA LEU A 8 7.18 2.19 -24.01
C LEU A 8 6.84 3.12 -22.85
N ARG A 9 5.56 3.49 -22.74
CA ARG A 9 5.01 4.18 -21.57
C ARG A 9 3.82 3.37 -21.08
N ILE A 10 3.91 2.86 -19.86
CA ILE A 10 2.87 2.03 -19.27
C ILE A 10 2.03 2.92 -18.36
N PHE A 11 0.73 2.99 -18.63
CA PHE A 11 -0.22 3.59 -17.71
C PHE A 11 -0.57 2.53 -16.65
N LEU A 12 -0.37 2.82 -15.37
CA LEU A 12 -0.73 1.87 -14.31
C LEU A 12 -2.23 2.02 -13.96
N PRO A 13 -2.97 0.91 -13.81
CA PRO A 13 -4.37 0.97 -13.35
C PRO A 13 -4.49 1.63 -11.98
N LYS A 14 -5.54 2.43 -11.78
CA LYS A 14 -5.81 3.11 -10.49
C LYS A 14 -6.16 2.11 -9.37
N ASP A 15 -6.60 0.92 -9.75
CA ASP A 15 -7.04 -0.19 -8.90
C ASP A 15 -6.00 -1.32 -8.84
N ILE A 16 -4.75 -1.04 -9.22
CA ILE A 16 -3.63 -1.94 -8.94
C ILE A 16 -3.40 -2.04 -7.43
N VAL A 17 -2.68 -3.05 -6.97
CA VAL A 17 -2.30 -3.20 -5.55
C VAL A 17 -0.80 -3.23 -5.41
N SER A 18 -0.29 -2.80 -4.26
CA SER A 18 1.13 -2.95 -3.93
C SER A 18 1.55 -4.44 -3.99
N SER A 19 2.78 -4.68 -4.43
CA SER A 19 3.38 -6.01 -4.44
C SER A 19 3.88 -6.34 -3.04
N GLY A 20 3.36 -7.39 -2.41
CA GLY A 20 3.77 -7.78 -1.06
C GLY A 20 3.05 -9.02 -0.56
N THR A 21 3.41 -9.45 0.64
CA THR A 21 2.83 -10.62 1.28
C THR A 21 1.77 -10.23 2.29
N PHE A 22 0.80 -11.13 2.46
CA PHE A 22 -0.29 -10.98 3.41
C PHE A 22 -0.29 -12.22 4.31
N PRO A 23 0.52 -12.23 5.39
CA PRO A 23 0.75 -13.42 6.21
C PRO A 23 -0.52 -14.00 6.83
N THR A 24 -1.43 -13.14 7.30
CA THR A 24 -2.75 -13.50 7.83
C THR A 24 -3.49 -14.43 6.88
N TRP A 25 -3.41 -14.15 5.58
CA TRP A 25 -4.12 -14.88 4.54
C TRP A 25 -3.26 -15.92 3.82
N LYS A 26 -1.97 -16.04 4.17
CA LYS A 26 -0.97 -16.84 3.46
C LYS A 26 -0.96 -16.54 1.95
N ALA A 27 -1.05 -15.26 1.61
CA ALA A 27 -1.19 -14.79 0.24
C ALA A 27 -0.02 -13.89 -0.19
N LEU A 28 0.18 -13.79 -1.50
CA LEU A 28 1.18 -12.94 -2.16
C LEU A 28 0.52 -12.20 -3.30
N ALA A 29 0.75 -10.90 -3.39
CA ALA A 29 0.45 -10.09 -4.57
C ALA A 29 1.76 -9.64 -5.22
N TRP A 30 1.87 -9.85 -6.53
CA TRP A 30 3.03 -9.43 -7.30
C TRP A 30 2.62 -9.14 -8.73
N THR A 31 3.42 -8.34 -9.42
CA THR A 31 3.16 -7.93 -10.80
C THR A 31 4.34 -8.33 -11.68
N LYS A 32 4.05 -8.59 -12.96
CA LYS A 32 5.07 -8.82 -13.98
C LYS A 32 4.74 -8.05 -15.24
N LEU A 33 5.77 -7.51 -15.88
CA LEU A 33 5.71 -7.05 -17.25
C LEU A 33 5.83 -8.26 -18.17
N VAL A 34 4.92 -8.39 -19.13
CA VAL A 34 4.96 -9.44 -20.14
C VAL A 34 5.17 -8.78 -21.49
N ILE A 35 6.21 -9.19 -22.20
CA ILE A 35 6.51 -8.76 -23.56
C ILE A 35 6.19 -9.93 -24.49
N GLU A 36 5.31 -9.68 -25.45
CA GLU A 36 4.94 -10.65 -26.48
C GLU A 36 5.32 -10.09 -27.86
N ILE A 37 6.14 -10.82 -28.60
CA ILE A 37 6.62 -10.45 -29.93
C ILE A 37 6.07 -11.47 -30.91
N THR A 38 5.18 -11.03 -31.79
CA THR A 38 4.63 -11.87 -32.86
C THR A 38 5.28 -11.50 -34.20
N LEU A 39 6.04 -12.43 -34.77
CA LEU A 39 6.66 -12.33 -36.08
C LEU A 39 5.76 -12.98 -37.12
N HIS A 40 5.29 -12.19 -38.07
CA HIS A 40 4.56 -12.70 -39.23
C HIS A 40 5.53 -12.96 -40.39
N THR A 41 5.52 -14.20 -40.88
CA THR A 41 6.26 -14.62 -42.09
C THR A 41 5.27 -15.06 -43.16
N SER A 42 5.74 -15.24 -44.39
CA SER A 42 4.92 -15.76 -45.50
C SER A 42 4.36 -17.17 -45.26
N ILE A 43 4.91 -17.91 -44.28
CA ILE A 43 4.59 -19.31 -43.99
C ILE A 43 3.76 -19.45 -42.70
N GLY A 44 3.61 -18.37 -41.91
CA GLY A 44 2.85 -18.35 -40.67
C GLY A 44 3.36 -17.33 -39.66
N SER A 45 2.73 -17.30 -38.48
CA SER A 45 3.13 -16.44 -37.35
C SER A 45 3.85 -17.23 -36.27
N GLN A 46 4.94 -16.67 -35.75
CA GLN A 46 5.62 -17.17 -34.55
C GLN A 46 5.52 -16.13 -33.45
N THR A 47 5.23 -16.57 -32.22
CA THR A 47 5.10 -15.69 -31.06
C THR A 47 6.14 -16.06 -30.02
N PHE A 48 6.87 -15.05 -29.55
CA PHE A 48 7.84 -15.14 -28.47
C PHE A 48 7.32 -14.37 -27.28
N GLN A 49 7.41 -14.93 -26.09
CA GLN A 49 6.94 -14.29 -24.87
C GLN A 49 8.06 -14.32 -23.82
N GLU A 50 8.33 -13.15 -23.23
CA GLU A 50 9.25 -13.00 -22.11
C GLU A 50 8.55 -12.22 -21.00
N SER A 51 8.93 -12.46 -19.74
CA SER A 51 8.32 -11.76 -18.61
C SER A 51 9.32 -11.40 -17.54
N PHE A 52 9.14 -10.19 -17.00
CA PHE A 52 10.01 -9.58 -16.00
C PHE A 52 9.17 -9.22 -14.77
N PRO A 53 9.54 -9.67 -13.57
CA PRO A 53 8.82 -9.28 -12.37
C PRO A 53 9.06 -7.80 -12.06
N ILE A 54 8.02 -7.09 -11.60
CA ILE A 54 8.09 -5.67 -11.23
C ILE A 54 7.43 -5.45 -9.87
N SER A 55 8.07 -4.66 -9.01
CA SER A 55 7.48 -4.25 -7.75
C SER A 55 6.62 -3.01 -7.92
N ILE A 56 5.45 -3.04 -7.31
CA ILE A 56 4.53 -1.89 -7.27
C ILE A 56 4.36 -1.48 -5.82
N LEU A 57 4.46 -0.18 -5.55
CA LEU A 57 4.23 0.41 -4.23
C LEU A 57 3.20 1.54 -4.36
N GLN A 58 2.22 1.53 -3.46
CA GLN A 58 1.16 2.53 -3.41
C GLN A 58 1.31 3.47 -2.20
N PHE A 59 0.83 4.69 -2.39
CA PHE A 59 0.86 5.78 -1.41
C PHE A 59 -0.55 6.37 -1.17
N ASP A 60 -1.57 5.54 -1.28
CA ASP A 60 -2.99 5.89 -1.15
C ASP A 60 -3.44 6.05 0.31
N SER A 61 -2.75 5.41 1.23
CA SER A 61 -3.06 5.37 2.66
C SER A 61 -2.02 6.10 3.51
N LEU A 62 -1.58 7.31 3.10
CA LEU A 62 -0.65 8.09 3.93
C LEU A 62 -1.37 8.71 5.15
N PRO A 63 -0.88 8.53 6.39
CA PRO A 63 -1.50 9.08 7.61
C PRO A 63 -1.55 10.61 7.67
N ILE A 64 -0.87 11.31 6.75
CA ILE A 64 -0.92 12.77 6.62
C ILE A 64 -2.16 13.28 5.88
N TYR A 65 -2.86 12.41 5.14
CA TYR A 65 -4.06 12.82 4.43
C TYR A 65 -5.14 13.26 5.43
N LYS A 66 -5.68 14.47 5.22
CA LYS A 66 -6.61 15.12 6.14
C LYS A 66 -7.84 14.28 6.47
N GLU A 67 -8.28 13.44 5.54
CA GLU A 67 -9.44 12.56 5.72
C GLU A 67 -9.15 11.40 6.66
N LEU A 68 -7.90 10.93 6.68
CA LEU A 68 -7.40 9.82 7.50
C LEU A 68 -6.97 10.28 8.92
N GLY A 69 -6.73 11.58 9.12
CA GLY A 69 -6.40 12.14 10.43
C GLY A 69 -7.59 12.47 11.33
N LYS A 70 -8.84 12.24 10.90
CA LYS A 70 -10.03 12.67 11.65
C LYS A 70 -10.39 11.69 12.76
N ALA A 71 -10.86 12.21 13.89
CA ALA A 71 -11.45 11.40 14.94
C ALA A 71 -12.75 10.72 14.46
N VAL A 72 -13.03 9.52 14.96
CA VAL A 72 -14.25 8.78 14.65
C VAL A 72 -15.04 8.57 15.93
N ASP A 73 -16.23 9.16 15.97
CA ASP A 73 -17.15 9.05 17.10
C ASP A 73 -18.30 8.10 16.78
N ARG A 74 -18.65 7.24 17.73
CA ARG A 74 -19.86 6.42 17.71
C ARG A 74 -20.55 6.49 19.05
N LYS A 75 -21.87 6.67 19.02
CA LYS A 75 -22.72 6.62 20.20
C LYS A 75 -23.77 5.54 19.99
N CYS A 76 -23.97 4.72 21.01
CA CYS A 76 -24.97 3.67 20.99
C CYS A 76 -25.62 3.56 22.36
N THR A 77 -26.93 3.39 22.36
CA THR A 77 -27.66 3.02 23.57
C THR A 77 -27.78 1.50 23.61
N SER A 78 -27.64 0.90 24.79
CA SER A 78 -27.84 -0.53 24.97
C SER A 78 -29.22 -0.96 24.46
N PRO A 79 -29.39 -2.21 23.97
CA PRO A 79 -30.65 -2.64 23.37
C PRO A 79 -31.86 -2.62 24.34
N ASP A 80 -31.62 -2.53 25.64
CA ASP A 80 -32.62 -2.36 26.70
C ASP A 80 -32.82 -0.89 27.13
N SER A 81 -32.19 0.06 26.43
CA SER A 81 -32.25 1.51 26.67
C SER A 81 -31.79 1.95 28.06
N GLN A 82 -30.85 1.22 28.66
CA GLN A 82 -30.41 1.46 30.04
C GLN A 82 -29.05 2.14 30.16
N VAL A 83 -28.18 1.96 29.18
CA VAL A 83 -26.80 2.47 29.18
C VAL A 83 -26.52 3.18 27.87
N LEU A 84 -26.01 4.40 27.94
CA LEU A 84 -25.43 5.13 26.81
C LEU A 84 -23.93 4.90 26.78
N ILE A 85 -23.40 4.53 25.63
CA ILE A 85 -21.98 4.30 25.43
C ILE A 85 -21.53 5.16 24.25
N GLU A 86 -20.51 5.98 24.50
CA GLU A 86 -19.85 6.82 23.50
C GLU A 86 -18.42 6.31 23.32
N LEU A 87 -18.06 5.96 22.09
CA LEU A 87 -16.74 5.47 21.71
C LEU A 87 -16.13 6.49 20.74
N GLN A 88 -14.92 6.94 21.03
CA GLN A 88 -14.17 7.88 20.23
C GLN A 88 -12.80 7.30 19.89
N LEU A 89 -12.50 7.19 18.61
CA LEU A 89 -11.17 6.88 18.09
C LEU A 89 -10.48 8.20 17.74
N ALA A 90 -9.32 8.47 18.33
CA ALA A 90 -8.63 9.75 18.16
C ALA A 90 -8.25 10.05 16.70
N ARG A 91 -7.86 9.03 15.94
CA ARG A 91 -7.48 9.12 14.52
C ARG A 91 -8.01 7.90 13.75
N SER A 92 -8.64 8.13 12.60
CA SER A 92 -9.15 7.05 11.73
C SER A 92 -8.04 6.29 11.01
N SER A 93 -6.80 6.78 11.04
CA SER A 93 -5.62 6.07 10.54
C SER A 93 -4.48 6.02 11.54
N VAL A 94 -3.69 4.96 11.41
CA VAL A 94 -2.46 4.72 12.16
C VAL A 94 -1.41 4.17 11.21
N GLY A 95 -0.20 4.70 11.32
CA GLY A 95 0.96 4.14 10.64
C GLY A 95 1.84 3.32 11.57
N PRO A 96 2.99 2.87 11.05
CA PRO A 96 4.12 2.40 11.80
C PRO A 96 4.49 3.26 12.99
N GLY A 97 4.73 2.64 14.14
CA GLY A 97 5.10 3.32 15.38
C GLY A 97 3.99 4.16 16.03
N ASP A 98 2.83 4.35 15.37
CA ASP A 98 1.70 5.05 15.97
C ASP A 98 0.99 4.20 17.04
N VAL A 99 0.25 4.88 17.92
CA VAL A 99 -0.56 4.27 18.97
C VAL A 99 -2.04 4.40 18.61
N ILE A 100 -2.78 3.29 18.70
CA ILE A 100 -4.24 3.30 18.61
C ILE A 100 -4.78 3.80 19.95
N ASN A 101 -5.46 4.95 19.94
CA ASN A 101 -6.09 5.55 21.11
C ASN A 101 -7.62 5.54 20.98
N LEU A 102 -8.26 4.72 21.81
CA LEU A 102 -9.72 4.61 21.93
C LEU A 102 -10.17 5.14 23.28
N GLN A 103 -11.12 6.06 23.28
CA GLN A 103 -11.78 6.59 24.47
C GLN A 103 -13.21 6.07 24.52
N LEU A 104 -13.57 5.45 25.64
CA LEU A 104 -14.88 4.90 25.89
C LEU A 104 -15.51 5.62 27.08
N LYS A 105 -16.72 6.13 26.90
CA LYS A 105 -17.51 6.77 27.94
C LYS A 105 -18.82 6.02 28.13
N ILE A 106 -19.07 5.54 29.34
CA ILE A 106 -20.25 4.73 29.68
C ILE A 106 -21.09 5.48 30.70
N THR A 107 -22.37 5.69 30.39
CA THR A 107 -23.31 6.44 31.23
C THR A 107 -24.59 5.64 31.45
N LYS A 108 -25.06 5.51 32.69
CA LYS A 108 -26.36 4.91 32.99
C LYS A 108 -27.48 5.93 32.69
N LEU A 109 -28.49 5.52 31.93
CA LEU A 109 -29.64 6.35 31.57
C LEU A 109 -30.83 6.19 32.55
N MET A 110 -31.06 4.98 33.07
CA MET A 110 -32.21 4.70 33.96
C MET A 110 -31.80 4.28 35.37
N TYR A 111 -32.46 4.82 36.39
CA TYR A 111 -32.15 4.58 37.80
C TYR A 111 -32.60 3.22 38.37
N ARG A 112 -33.51 2.50 37.71
CA ARG A 112 -34.24 1.38 38.33
C ARG A 112 -33.45 0.08 38.49
N LYS A 113 -32.41 -0.16 37.69
CA LYS A 113 -31.61 -1.39 37.78
C LYS A 113 -30.21 -1.11 38.30
N ASN A 114 -29.72 -1.97 39.18
CA ASN A 114 -28.30 -2.02 39.51
C ASN A 114 -27.57 -2.65 38.33
N ILE A 115 -26.82 -1.84 37.61
CA ILE A 115 -26.02 -2.24 36.46
C ILE A 115 -24.57 -2.01 36.84
N SER A 116 -23.71 -3.00 36.65
CA SER A 116 -22.27 -2.84 36.79
C SER A 116 -21.56 -3.28 35.52
N LEU A 117 -20.39 -2.70 35.26
CA LEU A 117 -19.54 -3.14 34.16
C LEU A 117 -19.03 -4.54 34.45
N LYS A 118 -19.04 -5.41 33.44
CA LYS A 118 -18.53 -6.79 33.53
C LYS A 118 -17.21 -6.94 32.78
N GLU A 119 -17.20 -6.50 31.53
CA GLU A 119 -16.04 -6.70 30.65
C GLU A 119 -16.05 -5.66 29.54
N ILE A 120 -14.87 -5.13 29.22
CA ILE A 120 -14.61 -4.39 27.98
C ILE A 120 -13.56 -5.19 27.20
N THR A 121 -13.90 -5.61 26.00
CA THR A 121 -12.99 -6.28 25.07
C THR A 121 -12.68 -5.36 23.90
N TYR A 122 -11.40 -5.11 23.62
CA TYR A 122 -10.92 -4.43 22.41
C TYR A 122 -10.32 -5.46 21.46
N LEU A 123 -10.75 -5.44 20.20
CA LEU A 123 -10.34 -6.39 19.17
C LEU A 123 -9.91 -5.64 17.92
N LEU A 124 -8.84 -6.09 17.27
CA LEU A 124 -8.46 -5.65 15.93
C LEU A 124 -8.65 -6.81 14.96
N TRP A 125 -9.38 -6.54 13.89
CA TRP A 125 -9.69 -7.49 12.84
C TRP A 125 -9.09 -7.03 11.53
N GLU A 126 -8.50 -7.98 10.81
CA GLU A 126 -8.16 -7.86 9.39
C GLU A 126 -9.25 -8.55 8.57
N ILE A 127 -9.67 -7.90 7.49
CA ILE A 127 -10.78 -8.33 6.65
C ILE A 127 -10.29 -8.37 5.20
N LEU A 128 -10.44 -9.54 4.57
CA LEU A 128 -10.20 -9.74 3.14
C LEU A 128 -11.53 -9.82 2.40
N GLU A 129 -11.72 -8.94 1.42
CA GLU A 129 -12.86 -8.92 0.51
C GLU A 129 -12.37 -9.26 -0.89
N GLY A 130 -12.89 -10.34 -1.47
CA GLY A 130 -12.61 -10.74 -2.85
C GLY A 130 -13.69 -10.24 -3.80
N HIS A 131 -13.28 -9.57 -4.88
CA HIS A 131 -14.17 -8.97 -5.87
C HIS A 131 -14.27 -9.79 -7.16
N ASP A 132 -13.38 -10.76 -7.34
CA ASP A 132 -13.35 -11.66 -8.50
C ASP A 132 -13.73 -13.10 -8.14
N SER A 133 -14.17 -13.83 -9.16
CA SER A 133 -14.83 -15.15 -9.14
C SER A 133 -14.00 -16.28 -8.49
N GLY A 134 -12.70 -16.07 -8.27
CA GLY A 134 -11.79 -17.04 -7.66
C GLY A 134 -11.42 -16.74 -6.20
N LEU A 135 -11.80 -15.59 -5.66
CA LEU A 135 -11.45 -15.17 -4.31
C LEU A 135 -12.64 -15.28 -3.36
N PRO A 136 -12.39 -15.52 -2.06
CA PRO A 136 -13.48 -15.54 -1.08
C PRO A 136 -14.13 -14.16 -0.99
N ARG A 137 -15.47 -14.10 -1.11
CA ARG A 137 -16.22 -12.83 -1.07
C ARG A 137 -15.92 -12.00 0.18
N HIS A 138 -15.81 -12.66 1.32
CA HIS A 138 -15.51 -12.01 2.60
C HIS A 138 -14.89 -13.02 3.55
N LYS A 139 -13.74 -12.68 4.13
CA LYS A 139 -13.11 -13.39 5.24
C LYS A 139 -12.64 -12.37 6.27
N GLU A 140 -12.71 -12.74 7.53
CA GLU A 140 -12.28 -11.92 8.64
C GLU A 140 -11.40 -12.74 9.58
N GLN A 141 -10.34 -12.12 10.09
CA GLN A 141 -9.42 -12.73 11.03
C GLN A 141 -9.09 -11.75 12.14
N GLN A 142 -9.25 -12.21 13.38
CA GLN A 142 -8.85 -11.44 14.54
C GLN A 142 -7.32 -11.51 14.66
N ILE A 143 -6.66 -10.35 14.55
CA ILE A 143 -5.21 -10.24 14.67
C ILE A 143 -4.77 -9.77 16.05
N TYR A 144 -5.68 -9.18 16.83
CA TYR A 144 -5.42 -8.79 18.22
C TYR A 144 -6.68 -8.80 19.08
N SER A 145 -6.51 -9.09 20.37
CA SER A 145 -7.57 -9.05 21.38
C SER A 145 -7.00 -8.75 22.76
N THR A 146 -7.68 -7.91 23.51
CA THR A 146 -7.43 -7.69 24.94
C THR A 146 -8.75 -7.39 25.64
N SER A 147 -8.86 -7.78 26.91
CA SER A 147 -10.03 -7.54 27.73
C SER A 147 -9.65 -7.04 29.12
N ASN A 148 -10.48 -6.14 29.62
CA ASN A 148 -10.52 -5.77 31.02
C ASN A 148 -11.80 -6.35 31.61
N GLU A 149 -11.69 -7.14 32.66
CA GLU A 149 -12.80 -7.80 33.33
C GLU A 149 -12.95 -7.29 34.75
N TRP A 150 -14.19 -7.21 35.22
CA TRP A 150 -14.54 -6.76 36.56
C TRP A 150 -15.52 -7.73 37.19
N SER A 151 -15.41 -7.88 38.51
CA SER A 151 -16.33 -8.65 39.33
C SER A 151 -17.67 -7.93 39.49
N LEU A 152 -18.69 -8.70 39.86
CA LEU A 152 -20.00 -8.15 40.18
C LEU A 152 -19.86 -7.11 41.32
N HIS A 153 -20.45 -5.93 41.13
CA HIS A 153 -20.37 -4.78 42.05
C HIS A 153 -19.04 -4.02 42.14
N GLU A 154 -17.98 -4.46 41.45
CA GLU A 154 -16.69 -3.76 41.49
C GLU A 154 -16.76 -2.38 40.82
N LEU A 155 -17.51 -2.28 39.73
CA LEU A 155 -17.67 -1.04 38.96
C LEU A 155 -19.16 -0.74 38.68
N PRO A 156 -19.92 -0.27 39.68
CA PRO A 156 -21.34 0.06 39.50
C PRO A 156 -21.49 1.29 38.60
N LEU A 157 -22.39 1.19 37.61
CA LEU A 157 -22.68 2.32 36.74
C LEU A 157 -23.59 3.32 37.46
N SER A 158 -23.22 4.60 37.32
CA SER A 158 -24.00 5.74 37.78
C SER A 158 -24.44 6.61 36.60
N THR A 159 -25.24 7.64 36.88
CA THR A 159 -25.56 8.67 35.89
C THR A 159 -24.37 9.56 35.55
N ASN A 160 -23.33 9.54 36.37
CA ASN A 160 -22.06 10.15 36.01
C ASN A 160 -21.29 9.18 35.09
N PRO A 161 -20.72 9.69 33.99
CA PRO A 161 -20.03 8.88 33.02
C PRO A 161 -18.74 8.30 33.59
N ILE A 162 -18.53 7.01 33.37
CA ILE A 162 -17.23 6.35 33.58
C ILE A 162 -16.46 6.43 32.27
N GLN A 163 -15.18 6.81 32.35
CA GLN A 163 -14.28 6.88 31.21
C GLN A 163 -13.24 5.76 31.28
N HIS A 164 -13.02 5.10 30.15
CA HIS A 164 -11.94 4.16 29.94
C HIS A 164 -11.15 4.56 28.70
N GLU A 165 -9.84 4.51 28.81
CA GLU A 165 -8.93 4.75 27.69
C GLU A 165 -8.19 3.44 27.37
N PHE A 166 -8.07 3.17 26.08
CA PHE A 166 -7.26 2.09 25.55
C PHE A 166 -6.21 2.68 24.62
N SER A 167 -4.96 2.38 24.92
CA SER A 167 -3.80 2.82 24.16
C SER A 167 -2.93 1.61 23.86
N LYS A 168 -2.72 1.32 22.57
CA LYS A 168 -1.91 0.19 22.12
C LYS A 168 -0.97 0.65 21.00
N PRO A 169 0.37 0.56 21.19
CA PRO A 169 1.29 0.74 20.08
C PRO A 169 1.01 -0.32 19.03
N LEU A 170 0.99 0.08 17.77
CA LEU A 170 0.88 -0.83 16.65
C LEU A 170 2.23 -1.54 16.45
N SER A 171 2.59 -2.43 17.37
CA SER A 171 3.75 -3.31 17.27
C SER A 171 3.51 -4.51 16.36
N LEU A 172 2.39 -4.48 15.61
CA LEU A 172 2.00 -5.54 14.70
C LEU A 172 2.90 -5.58 13.49
N LEU A 173 3.42 -4.42 13.04
CA LEU A 173 4.37 -4.39 11.94
C LEU A 173 5.83 -4.43 12.35
N ARG A 174 6.50 -5.54 12.05
CA ARG A 174 7.92 -5.82 12.31
C ARG A 174 8.78 -5.36 11.14
N ASP A 175 8.22 -5.36 9.94
CA ASP A 175 8.82 -4.82 8.71
C ASP A 175 8.04 -3.57 8.29
N PHE A 176 8.33 -2.47 8.97
CA PHE A 176 7.94 -1.17 8.45
C PHE A 176 8.80 -0.85 7.24
N LEU A 177 8.22 -0.19 6.24
CA LEU A 177 8.97 0.50 5.18
C LEU A 177 9.68 1.71 5.83
N GLU A 178 10.67 1.44 6.68
CA GLU A 178 11.54 2.47 7.24
C GLU A 178 12.48 2.91 6.13
N PHE A 179 12.42 4.20 5.79
CA PHE A 179 13.56 4.83 5.13
C PHE A 179 14.69 4.81 6.16
N HIS A 180 15.67 3.92 5.98
CA HIS A 180 16.92 4.00 6.71
C HIS A 180 17.58 5.35 6.40
N THR A 181 17.37 6.30 7.30
CA THR A 181 18.20 7.50 7.43
C THR A 181 19.52 7.18 8.13
N SER A 182 19.74 5.91 8.51
CA SER A 182 20.70 5.49 9.53
C SER A 182 22.19 5.69 9.22
N ASP A 183 22.57 6.09 8.01
CA ASP A 183 23.98 6.46 7.71
C ASP A 183 24.11 7.74 6.87
N LEU A 184 23.01 8.44 6.62
CA LEU A 184 23.08 9.83 6.17
C LEU A 184 22.82 10.66 7.41
N ASP A 185 23.89 11.20 7.98
CA ASP A 185 23.84 12.27 8.98
C ASP A 185 23.08 13.46 8.34
N ILE A 186 21.74 13.43 8.35
CA ILE A 186 20.86 14.56 8.01
C ILE A 186 20.86 15.50 9.23
N LYS A 187 22.07 15.83 9.69
CA LYS A 187 22.32 16.98 10.54
C LYS A 187 22.74 18.10 9.60
N ASP A 188 21.82 19.04 9.43
CA ASP A 188 22.12 20.40 8.99
C ASP A 188 22.72 20.63 7.59
N GLN A 189 22.63 19.67 6.67
CA GLN A 189 22.81 19.97 5.25
C GLN A 189 21.46 19.87 4.54
N TYR A 190 21.05 20.99 3.97
CA TYR A 190 19.92 21.17 3.08
C TYR A 190 19.88 20.05 2.03
N PHE A 191 19.21 18.93 2.35
CA PHE A 191 18.87 17.94 1.36
C PHE A 191 17.90 18.63 0.41
N ASN A 192 18.41 19.01 -0.75
CA ASN A 192 17.64 19.70 -1.77
C ASN A 192 17.15 18.64 -2.77
N PRO A 193 15.95 18.09 -2.61
CA PRO A 193 15.41 17.07 -3.51
C PRO A 193 15.21 17.58 -4.94
N TYR A 194 15.50 18.85 -5.24
CA TYR A 194 15.56 19.36 -6.61
C TYR A 194 16.63 18.65 -7.46
N ASN A 195 17.75 18.18 -6.87
CA ASN A 195 18.91 17.73 -7.65
C ASN A 195 19.07 16.20 -7.81
N ASP A 196 18.42 15.34 -7.01
CA ASP A 196 18.74 13.90 -7.01
C ASP A 196 17.53 12.95 -6.86
N PRO A 197 16.78 12.67 -7.94
CA PRO A 197 15.71 11.66 -7.96
C PRO A 197 16.24 10.21 -7.83
N LEU A 198 17.50 9.95 -8.21
CA LEU A 198 18.14 8.63 -8.15
C LEU A 198 18.26 8.10 -6.71
N VAL A 199 18.46 8.98 -5.74
CA VAL A 199 18.63 8.60 -4.32
C VAL A 199 17.36 7.96 -3.75
N ILE A 200 16.17 8.37 -4.20
CA ILE A 200 14.90 7.80 -3.72
C ILE A 200 14.70 6.39 -4.27
N VAL A 201 15.00 6.16 -5.56
CA VAL A 201 14.95 4.82 -6.17
C VAL A 201 15.91 3.87 -5.46
N THR A 202 17.11 4.34 -5.11
CA THR A 202 18.09 3.55 -4.33
C THR A 202 17.62 3.28 -2.90
N LEU A 203 17.00 4.25 -2.22
CA LEU A 203 16.47 4.07 -0.86
C LEU A 203 15.24 3.14 -0.82
N LEU A 204 14.37 3.19 -1.84
CA LEU A 204 13.28 2.22 -2.03
C LEU A 204 13.84 0.83 -2.39
N ASN A 205 14.92 0.73 -3.15
CA ASN A 205 15.56 -0.56 -3.44
C ASN A 205 16.28 -1.16 -2.20
N ASN A 206 16.59 -0.35 -1.19
CA ASN A 206 17.18 -0.78 0.08
C ASN A 206 16.14 -1.28 1.09
N PHE A 207 14.87 -1.48 0.72
CA PHE A 207 13.97 -2.28 1.55
C PHE A 207 14.65 -3.61 1.83
N ARG A 208 14.96 -3.87 3.11
CA ARG A 208 15.60 -5.09 3.61
C ARG A 208 14.67 -6.29 3.42
N ASN A 209 14.43 -6.69 2.17
CA ASN A 209 13.73 -7.91 1.81
C ASN A 209 14.70 -8.90 1.15
N VAL A 210 15.99 -8.87 1.53
CA VAL A 210 17.00 -9.82 1.03
C VAL A 210 16.53 -11.26 1.29
N GLU A 211 15.92 -11.53 2.44
CA GLU A 211 15.42 -12.87 2.77
C GLU A 211 14.16 -13.29 1.98
N VAL A 212 13.36 -12.35 1.48
CA VAL A 212 12.11 -12.66 0.78
C VAL A 212 12.30 -12.74 -0.74
N ILE A 213 13.25 -11.97 -1.27
CA ILE A 213 13.75 -12.16 -2.65
C ILE A 213 14.36 -13.57 -2.76
N ASP A 214 15.08 -14.05 -1.75
CA ASP A 214 15.65 -15.40 -1.73
C ASP A 214 14.59 -16.51 -1.61
N GLN A 215 13.43 -16.26 -0.99
CA GLN A 215 12.35 -17.25 -0.87
C GLN A 215 11.45 -17.36 -2.11
N PHE A 216 11.18 -16.26 -2.82
CA PHE A 216 10.22 -16.25 -3.93
C PHE A 216 10.82 -15.91 -5.29
N GLY A 217 12.05 -15.38 -5.36
CA GLY A 217 12.67 -14.90 -6.60
C GLY A 217 11.94 -13.71 -7.23
N ILE A 218 11.09 -13.01 -6.47
CA ILE A 218 10.21 -11.94 -6.93
C ILE A 218 10.40 -10.73 -6.02
N PRO A 219 10.56 -9.50 -6.57
CA PRO A 219 10.77 -8.32 -5.76
C PRO A 219 9.43 -7.89 -5.14
N ILE A 220 9.38 -7.91 -3.81
CA ILE A 220 8.22 -7.49 -3.02
C ILE A 220 8.54 -6.20 -2.27
N THR A 221 7.51 -5.40 -2.00
CA THR A 221 7.67 -4.14 -1.28
C THR A 221 7.55 -4.33 0.23
N HIS A 222 6.59 -5.13 0.69
CA HIS A 222 6.29 -5.32 2.12
C HIS A 222 5.96 -6.77 2.44
N THR A 223 6.14 -7.14 3.70
CA THR A 223 5.87 -8.48 4.22
C THR A 223 4.61 -8.55 5.10
N GLU A 224 3.84 -7.46 5.17
CA GLU A 224 2.73 -7.30 6.11
C GLU A 224 1.48 -6.65 5.55
N GLY A 225 0.32 -7.04 6.08
CA GLY A 225 -0.97 -6.52 5.65
C GLY A 225 -1.19 -5.07 6.09
N PHE A 226 -1.44 -4.19 5.12
CA PHE A 226 -1.96 -2.85 5.34
C PHE A 226 -3.27 -2.64 4.58
N THR A 227 -3.91 -1.50 4.83
CA THR A 227 -5.17 -1.17 4.17
C THR A 227 -4.91 -0.96 2.69
N SER A 228 -5.46 -1.82 1.85
CA SER A 228 -5.28 -1.74 0.39
C SER A 228 -6.59 -2.10 -0.29
N SER A 229 -6.89 -1.40 -1.38
CA SER A 229 -8.06 -1.70 -2.21
C SER A 229 -7.65 -1.73 -3.67
N GLY A 230 -7.93 -2.85 -4.32
CA GLY A 230 -7.74 -2.97 -5.76
C GLY A 230 -8.84 -3.78 -6.43
N LYS A 231 -8.61 -4.06 -7.70
CA LYS A 231 -9.62 -4.67 -8.58
C LYS A 231 -10.08 -6.05 -8.13
N LEU A 232 -9.13 -6.89 -7.70
CA LEU A 232 -9.38 -8.30 -7.40
C LEU A 232 -9.77 -8.50 -5.94
N TYR A 233 -9.20 -7.71 -5.04
CA TYR A 233 -9.44 -7.83 -3.61
C TYR A 233 -9.22 -6.51 -2.86
N SER A 234 -9.64 -6.48 -1.61
CA SER A 234 -9.31 -5.42 -0.67
C SER A 234 -8.99 -6.02 0.70
N VAL A 235 -8.00 -5.43 1.37
CA VAL A 235 -7.65 -5.72 2.76
C VAL A 235 -8.02 -4.50 3.60
N ARG A 236 -8.84 -4.71 4.62
CA ARG A 236 -9.39 -3.67 5.48
C ARG A 236 -9.21 -4.03 6.94
N PHE A 237 -9.21 -3.03 7.82
CA PHE A 237 -9.11 -3.23 9.25
C PHE A 237 -10.30 -2.64 9.99
N GLU A 238 -10.68 -3.31 11.08
CA GLU A 238 -11.79 -2.91 11.92
C GLU A 238 -11.45 -3.08 13.40
N LEU A 239 -11.62 -2.01 14.16
CA LEU A 239 -11.61 -2.03 15.62
C LEU A 239 -12.99 -2.42 16.12
N ARG A 240 -13.08 -3.57 16.78
CA ARG A 240 -14.31 -4.06 17.39
C ARG A 240 -14.21 -3.95 18.91
N THR A 241 -15.11 -3.19 19.52
CA THR A 241 -15.20 -3.06 20.99
C THR A 241 -16.45 -3.76 21.49
N LYS A 242 -16.33 -4.65 22.46
CA LYS A 242 -17.45 -5.36 23.10
C LYS A 242 -17.53 -4.92 24.55
N VAL A 243 -18.70 -4.45 24.98
CA VAL A 243 -18.94 -4.03 26.36
C VAL A 243 -20.02 -4.91 26.95
N LYS A 244 -19.70 -5.65 28.01
CA LYS A 244 -20.63 -6.51 28.75
C LYS A 244 -20.93 -5.88 30.11
N PHE A 245 -22.15 -6.09 30.56
CA PHE A 245 -22.67 -5.60 31.83
C PHE A 245 -23.26 -6.73 32.65
N TYR A 246 -23.26 -6.57 33.96
CA TYR A 246 -24.18 -7.28 34.83
C TYR A 246 -25.50 -6.49 34.90
N GLY A 247 -26.62 -7.14 34.63
CA GLY A 247 -27.95 -6.51 34.73
C GLY A 247 -28.41 -5.71 33.49
N SER A 248 -27.64 -5.67 32.40
CA SER A 248 -28.01 -5.04 31.12
C SER A 248 -27.46 -5.82 29.91
N LYS A 249 -28.05 -5.61 28.74
CA LYS A 249 -27.62 -6.24 27.48
C LYS A 249 -26.26 -5.70 27.01
N SER A 250 -25.42 -6.59 26.49
CA SER A 250 -24.11 -6.22 25.95
C SER A 250 -24.22 -5.36 24.69
N VAL A 251 -23.21 -4.52 24.47
CA VAL A 251 -23.13 -3.61 23.31
C VAL A 251 -21.86 -3.90 22.53
N LYS A 252 -21.93 -3.77 21.21
CA LYS A 252 -20.79 -3.95 20.31
C LYS A 252 -20.63 -2.72 19.44
N PHE A 253 -19.39 -2.31 19.24
CA PHE A 253 -18.99 -1.23 18.34
C PHE A 253 -18.03 -1.77 17.31
N ASN A 254 -18.15 -1.20 16.12
CA ASN A 254 -17.43 -1.57 14.92
C ASN A 254 -16.96 -0.26 14.28
N LEU A 255 -15.66 -0.01 14.35
CA LEU A 255 -15.03 1.20 13.82
C LEU A 255 -14.03 0.83 12.72
N PRO A 256 -14.19 1.35 11.49
CA PRO A 256 -13.16 1.19 10.49
C PRO A 256 -11.89 1.93 10.92
N ILE A 257 -10.73 1.33 10.67
CA ILE A 257 -9.43 1.96 10.86
C ILE A 257 -8.56 1.71 9.63
N THR A 258 -7.82 2.72 9.21
CA THR A 258 -6.83 2.62 8.14
C THR A 258 -5.47 2.34 8.75
N ILE A 259 -4.97 1.13 8.57
CA ILE A 259 -3.56 0.80 8.83
C ILE A 259 -2.75 1.20 7.60
N CYS A 260 -1.79 2.10 7.80
CA CYS A 260 -0.97 2.69 6.75
C CYS A 260 0.36 1.95 6.62
N PRO A 261 0.97 1.91 5.43
CA PRO A 261 2.29 1.30 5.22
C PRO A 261 3.46 2.18 5.70
N PHE A 262 3.25 3.49 5.86
CA PHE A 262 4.30 4.46 6.20
C PHE A 262 3.96 5.26 7.45
N ASP A 263 4.98 5.62 8.23
CA ASP A 263 4.82 6.50 9.38
C ASP A 263 4.52 7.95 8.95
N TYR A 264 4.15 8.79 9.91
CA TYR A 264 3.79 10.17 9.66
C TYR A 264 4.95 11.04 9.12
N GLN A 265 6.18 10.84 9.57
CA GLN A 265 7.34 11.62 9.10
C GLN A 265 7.72 11.23 7.67
N THR A 266 7.82 9.93 7.40
CA THR A 266 8.03 9.37 6.07
C THR A 266 6.96 9.86 5.10
N SER A 267 5.70 9.90 5.53
CA SER A 267 4.58 10.38 4.71
C SER A 267 4.70 11.84 4.29
N LYS A 268 5.31 12.71 5.11
CA LYS A 268 5.57 14.10 4.72
C LYS A 268 6.50 14.18 3.52
N TYR A 269 7.58 13.40 3.58
CA TYR A 269 8.57 13.35 2.52
C TYR A 269 7.99 12.75 1.24
N LEU A 270 7.28 11.63 1.36
CA LEU A 270 6.63 10.96 0.23
C LEU A 270 5.62 11.86 -0.46
N LEU A 271 4.80 12.59 0.29
CA LEU A 271 3.82 13.51 -0.29
C LEU A 271 4.50 14.58 -1.14
N TYR A 272 5.58 15.19 -0.64
CA TYR A 272 6.35 16.17 -1.40
C TYR A 272 6.94 15.56 -2.68
N TRP A 273 7.49 14.34 -2.60
CA TRP A 273 8.02 13.65 -3.78
C TRP A 273 6.93 13.35 -4.81
N ILE A 274 5.77 12.86 -4.38
CA ILE A 274 4.61 12.59 -5.25
C ILE A 274 4.16 13.87 -5.97
N GLU A 275 4.09 15.00 -5.26
CA GLU A 275 3.75 16.29 -5.85
C GLU A 275 4.76 16.72 -6.92
N LYS A 276 6.07 16.49 -6.68
CA LYS A 276 7.14 16.78 -7.64
C LYS A 276 7.02 15.92 -8.89
N GLU A 277 6.87 14.60 -8.75
CA GLU A 277 6.72 13.69 -9.90
C GLU A 277 5.47 14.02 -10.71
N CYS A 278 4.38 14.42 -10.04
CA CYS A 278 3.18 14.91 -10.70
C CYS A 278 3.46 16.18 -11.52
N GLN A 279 4.26 17.12 -10.99
CA GLN A 279 4.65 18.33 -11.69
C GLN A 279 5.55 18.04 -12.90
N LEU A 280 6.54 17.14 -12.76
CA LEU A 280 7.39 16.70 -13.86
C LEU A 280 6.57 16.02 -14.97
N ALA A 281 5.63 15.15 -14.61
CA ALA A 281 4.74 14.52 -15.57
C ALA A 281 3.85 15.54 -16.30
N LYS A 282 3.39 16.57 -15.60
CA LYS A 282 2.59 17.67 -16.18
C LYS A 282 3.40 18.52 -17.15
N GLU A 283 4.67 18.77 -16.87
CA GLU A 283 5.60 19.46 -17.77
C GLU A 283 5.90 18.62 -19.02
N LEU A 284 6.14 17.33 -18.85
CA LEU A 284 6.43 16.40 -19.95
C LEU A 284 5.24 16.22 -20.91
N LEU A 285 4.03 16.09 -20.37
CA LEU A 285 2.81 15.83 -21.17
C LEU A 285 2.11 17.12 -21.62
N GLY A 286 2.39 18.24 -20.97
CA GLY A 286 1.62 19.47 -21.08
C GLY A 286 0.30 19.43 -20.30
N PRO A 287 -0.21 20.59 -19.85
CA PRO A 287 -1.29 20.68 -18.87
C PRO A 287 -2.63 20.09 -19.38
N VAL A 288 -2.93 20.25 -20.67
CA VAL A 288 -4.18 19.77 -21.27
C VAL A 288 -4.20 18.25 -21.34
N MET A 289 -3.10 17.64 -21.81
CA MET A 289 -3.01 16.20 -21.96
C MET A 289 -2.96 15.50 -20.60
N PHE A 290 -2.18 16.06 -19.66
CA PHE A 290 -2.13 15.59 -18.28
C PHE A 290 -3.52 15.56 -17.66
N SER A 291 -4.28 16.66 -17.72
CA SER A 291 -5.63 16.74 -17.15
C SER A 291 -6.60 15.72 -17.77
N LYS A 292 -6.52 15.50 -19.09
CA LYS A 292 -7.34 14.50 -19.78
C LYS A 292 -7.02 13.07 -19.32
N ILE A 293 -5.74 12.73 -19.20
CA ILE A 293 -5.30 11.40 -18.75
C ILE A 293 -5.66 11.19 -17.28
N PHE A 294 -5.38 12.18 -16.43
CA PHE A 294 -5.62 12.11 -14.98
C PHE A 294 -7.11 11.88 -14.65
N ASN A 295 -7.99 12.65 -15.31
CA ASN A 295 -9.44 12.57 -15.12
C ASN A 295 -10.12 11.48 -15.95
N ALA A 296 -9.37 10.71 -16.74
CA ALA A 296 -9.94 9.61 -17.50
C ALA A 296 -10.51 8.55 -16.55
N ILE A 297 -11.76 8.17 -16.81
CA ILE A 297 -12.46 7.07 -16.13
C ILE A 297 -12.07 5.75 -16.81
N ASP A 298 -11.96 5.74 -18.14
CA ASP A 298 -11.56 4.57 -18.91
C ASP A 298 -10.03 4.46 -19.01
N TYR A 299 -9.50 3.41 -18.38
CA TYR A 299 -8.09 3.03 -18.44
C TYR A 299 -7.58 2.86 -19.88
N LYS A 300 -8.36 2.24 -20.77
CA LYS A 300 -7.92 2.01 -22.16
C LYS A 300 -7.76 3.31 -22.91
N LEU A 301 -8.67 4.25 -22.68
CA LEU A 301 -8.59 5.58 -23.25
C LEU A 301 -7.35 6.33 -22.74
N ALA A 302 -7.13 6.34 -21.42
CA ALA A 302 -5.96 6.96 -20.80
C ALA A 302 -4.64 6.39 -21.35
N ALA A 303 -4.52 5.07 -21.41
CA ALA A 303 -3.38 4.37 -21.97
C ALA A 303 -3.17 4.73 -23.45
N SER A 304 -4.24 4.75 -24.26
CA SER A 304 -4.14 5.12 -25.68
C SER A 304 -3.67 6.56 -25.88
N MET A 305 -4.05 7.49 -24.99
CA MET A 305 -3.57 8.86 -25.02
C MET A 305 -2.09 8.90 -24.65
N LEU A 306 -1.68 8.24 -23.57
CA LEU A 306 -0.29 8.17 -23.15
C LEU A 306 0.61 7.57 -24.24
N MET A 307 0.16 6.51 -24.93
CA MET A 307 0.92 5.87 -26.00
C MET A 307 1.24 6.82 -27.17
N LYS A 308 0.41 7.85 -27.42
CA LYS A 308 0.69 8.86 -28.46
C LYS A 308 1.88 9.77 -28.14
N THR A 309 2.34 9.76 -26.88
CA THR A 309 3.50 10.54 -26.43
C THR A 309 4.80 9.72 -26.43
N VAL A 310 4.71 8.44 -26.76
CA VAL A 310 5.87 7.55 -26.85
C VAL A 310 6.66 7.92 -28.12
N PRO A 311 8.00 8.10 -28.03
CA PRO A 311 8.82 8.36 -29.20
C PRO A 311 8.78 7.18 -30.20
N PRO A 312 9.17 7.37 -31.46
CA PRO A 312 9.23 6.27 -32.41
C PRO A 312 10.29 5.23 -32.02
N THR A 313 10.08 3.99 -32.46
CA THR A 313 11.04 2.89 -32.37
C THR A 313 12.36 3.24 -33.06
N THR A 314 13.48 2.93 -32.40
CA THR A 314 14.82 3.12 -32.96
C THR A 314 15.31 1.79 -33.51
N ILE A 315 15.69 1.77 -34.80
CA ILE A 315 16.16 0.56 -35.48
C ILE A 315 17.67 0.66 -35.69
N TYR A 316 18.41 -0.31 -35.16
CA TYR A 316 19.85 -0.40 -35.32
C TYR A 316 20.22 -1.25 -36.54
N ARG A 317 20.99 -0.64 -37.45
CA ARG A 317 21.48 -1.24 -38.69
C ARG A 317 22.85 -1.86 -38.47
N ASP A 318 23.27 -2.73 -39.38
CA ASP A 318 24.63 -3.31 -39.35
C ASP A 318 25.69 -2.27 -39.76
N CYS A 319 25.95 -1.31 -38.88
CA CYS A 319 26.99 -0.30 -39.04
C CYS A 319 27.67 0.00 -37.70
N LEU A 320 28.90 0.50 -37.76
CA LEU A 320 29.72 0.77 -36.58
C LEU A 320 29.04 1.77 -35.62
N ASN A 321 28.37 2.79 -36.15
CA ASN A 321 27.69 3.79 -35.34
C ASN A 321 26.57 3.16 -34.51
N ASP A 322 25.68 2.39 -35.14
CA ASP A 322 24.55 1.76 -34.46
C ASP A 322 25.01 0.64 -33.52
N TRP A 323 26.09 -0.06 -33.86
CA TRP A 323 26.78 -1.00 -32.97
C TRP A 323 27.23 -0.33 -31.68
N THR A 324 27.91 0.83 -31.78
CA THR A 324 28.34 1.58 -30.60
C THR A 324 27.18 2.22 -29.85
N GLN A 325 26.11 2.64 -30.53
CA GLN A 325 24.92 3.20 -29.88
C GLN A 325 24.18 2.17 -29.02
N MET A 326 24.21 0.89 -29.38
CA MET A 326 23.68 -0.19 -28.55
C MET A 326 24.58 -0.53 -27.35
N GLY A 327 25.69 0.20 -27.14
CA GLY A 327 26.61 -0.01 -26.02
C GLY A 327 27.74 -1.00 -26.30
N TYR A 328 27.84 -1.56 -27.51
CA TYR A 328 28.90 -2.51 -27.84
C TYR A 328 30.24 -1.82 -28.16
N PRO A 329 31.38 -2.45 -27.83
CA PRO A 329 32.69 -1.85 -28.06
C PRO A 329 33.02 -1.79 -29.55
N SER A 330 33.58 -0.67 -30.01
CA SER A 330 33.84 -0.38 -31.44
C SER A 330 34.80 -1.37 -32.11
N ASN A 331 35.75 -1.92 -31.35
CA ASN A 331 36.71 -2.91 -31.84
C ASN A 331 36.07 -4.29 -32.12
N GLY A 332 34.91 -4.59 -31.53
CA GLY A 332 34.19 -5.86 -31.71
C GLY A 332 33.34 -5.93 -32.97
N PHE A 333 33.14 -4.79 -33.68
CA PHE A 333 32.30 -4.74 -34.86
C PHE A 333 32.85 -5.64 -35.99
N ARG A 334 32.04 -6.60 -36.45
CA ARG A 334 32.34 -7.58 -37.52
C ARG A 334 33.47 -8.59 -37.24
N GLN A 335 33.89 -8.77 -36.00
CA GLN A 335 34.81 -9.86 -35.67
C GLN A 335 34.08 -11.22 -35.75
N GLN A 336 34.65 -12.18 -36.50
CA GLN A 336 34.03 -13.47 -36.85
C GLN A 336 33.88 -14.48 -35.69
N ASN A 337 34.27 -14.14 -34.45
CA ASN A 337 34.22 -15.05 -33.31
C ASN A 337 32.88 -15.00 -32.57
N ILE A 338 31.78 -15.29 -33.27
CA ILE A 338 30.43 -15.33 -32.69
C ILE A 338 30.14 -16.74 -32.15
N ARG A 339 30.81 -17.10 -31.06
CA ARG A 339 30.29 -18.07 -30.07
C ARG A 339 30.06 -17.45 -28.70
N ALA A 340 30.47 -16.19 -28.50
CA ALA A 340 30.14 -15.46 -27.30
C ALA A 340 28.66 -15.06 -27.36
N ARG A 341 27.88 -15.53 -26.38
CA ARG A 341 26.48 -15.11 -26.18
C ARG A 341 26.45 -13.58 -26.01
N ILE A 342 25.39 -12.95 -26.50
CA ILE A 342 25.15 -11.50 -26.44
C ILE A 342 25.36 -10.91 -25.02
N GLY A 343 25.15 -11.69 -23.97
CA GLY A 343 25.41 -11.30 -22.58
C GLY A 343 26.89 -11.11 -22.18
N PHE A 344 27.88 -11.30 -23.07
CA PHE A 344 29.29 -11.01 -22.79
C PHE A 344 29.70 -9.56 -23.13
N TYR A 345 28.83 -8.80 -23.81
CA TYR A 345 29.14 -7.44 -24.24
C TYR A 345 28.21 -6.40 -23.61
N VAL A 346 27.41 -6.79 -22.62
CA VAL A 346 26.53 -5.92 -21.84
C VAL A 346 27.01 -6.02 -20.40
N ASP A 347 27.84 -5.07 -19.98
CA ASP A 347 28.09 -4.75 -18.56
C ASP A 347 27.09 -3.68 -18.11
#